data_AF-A0A9W6XI45-F1
#
_entry.id   AF-A0A9W6XI45-F1
#
_cell.length_a   1.000
_cell.length_b   1.000
_cell.length_c   1.000
_cell.angle_alpha   90.00
_cell.angle_beta   90.00
_cell.angle_gamma   90.00
#
_symmetry.space_group_name_H-M   'P 1'
#
loop_
_entity.id
_entity.type
_entity.pdbx_description
1 polymer ?
#
loop_
_entity_poly.entity_id
_entity_poly.type
_entity_poly.pdbx_seq_one_letter_code
_entity_poly.pdbx_strand_id
1 'polypeptide(L)'
;MKGYVAGAIAAATLAVASAGDYCGQWDWAKSTNYIVYNNLWNKNAAASGSQCTGVDKISGSTIGWHTSYTWTGGAATEVKSYSNAALIFTPKQLKSISTIPTTMKYSYSHSSGTFVADVS
;
A
#
# COMPACT_ATOMS: atom_id res chain seq x y z
N MET A 1 10.15 -22.68 52.60
CA MET A 1 11.09 -22.12 51.60
C MET A 1 10.62 -22.52 50.22
N LYS A 2 10.46 -21.51 49.34
CA LYS A 2 10.53 -21.56 47.87
C LYS A 2 9.45 -22.35 47.12
N GLY A 3 8.40 -21.62 46.72
CA GLY A 3 7.53 -22.00 45.61
C GLY A 3 8.17 -21.66 44.26
N TYR A 4 7.69 -22.33 43.21
CA TYR A 4 8.03 -22.02 41.82
C TYR A 4 6.73 -22.02 41.01
N VAL A 5 6.28 -20.83 40.61
CA VAL A 5 5.19 -20.67 39.63
C VAL A 5 5.87 -20.52 38.27
N ALA A 6 5.69 -21.51 37.39
CA ALA A 6 6.14 -21.43 36.00
C ALA A 6 5.16 -20.53 35.21
N GLY A 7 5.50 -19.26 35.06
CA GLY A 7 4.78 -18.33 34.19
C GLY A 7 5.15 -18.56 32.74
N ALA A 8 4.18 -18.94 31.91
CA ALA A 8 4.34 -18.93 30.46
C ALA A 8 4.41 -17.48 29.96
N ILE A 9 5.54 -17.09 29.38
CA ILE A 9 5.68 -15.80 28.69
C ILE A 9 5.06 -15.99 27.31
N ALA A 10 3.81 -15.55 27.13
CA ALA A 10 3.24 -15.38 25.80
C ALA A 10 4.04 -14.28 25.09
N ALA A 11 4.76 -14.64 24.03
CA ALA A 11 5.39 -13.66 23.15
C ALA A 11 4.28 -12.84 22.48
N ALA A 12 4.08 -11.61 22.94
CA ALA A 12 3.28 -10.64 22.21
C ALA A 12 3.97 -10.43 20.85
N THR A 13 3.27 -10.76 19.76
CA THR A 13 3.67 -10.32 18.42
C THR A 13 3.67 -8.80 18.42
N LEU A 14 4.85 -8.19 18.46
CA LEU A 14 5.02 -6.79 18.12
C LEU A 14 4.51 -6.62 16.69
N ALA A 15 3.41 -5.88 16.51
CA ALA A 15 3.07 -5.32 15.22
C ALA A 15 4.19 -4.32 14.87
N VAL A 16 5.15 -4.77 14.06
CA VAL A 16 6.23 -3.90 13.58
C VAL A 16 5.64 -2.87 12.63
N ALA A 17 5.68 -1.63 13.12
CA ALA A 17 5.86 -0.34 12.44
C ALA A 17 4.88 0.06 11.32
N SER A 18 4.23 1.21 11.53
CA SER A 18 4.11 2.19 10.45
C SER A 18 5.51 2.38 9.87
N ALA A 19 5.74 1.80 8.69
CA ALA A 19 6.85 2.26 7.86
C ALA A 19 6.48 3.70 7.51
N GLY A 20 7.32 4.66 7.91
CA GLY A 20 7.15 6.04 7.47
C GLY A 20 7.04 6.12 5.95
N ASP A 21 6.45 7.20 5.46
CA ASP A 21 6.21 7.38 4.05
C ASP A 21 7.50 7.21 3.23
N TYR A 22 7.39 6.51 2.11
CA TYR A 22 8.46 6.31 1.16
C TYR A 22 8.10 6.98 -0.16
N CYS A 23 9.08 7.69 -0.73
CA CYS A 23 8.85 8.62 -1.85
C CYS A 23 9.67 8.26 -3.11
N GLY A 24 10.52 7.24 -3.04
CA GLY A 24 11.30 6.79 -4.19
C GLY A 24 10.42 6.19 -5.28
N GLN A 25 10.89 6.25 -6.51
CA GLN A 25 10.14 5.83 -7.70
C GLN A 25 9.69 4.37 -7.62
N TRP A 26 10.56 3.51 -7.06
CA TRP A 26 10.38 2.06 -6.97
C TRP A 26 10.36 1.56 -5.52
N ASP A 27 10.15 2.47 -4.57
CA ASP A 27 10.07 2.10 -3.16
C ASP A 27 8.80 1.28 -2.91
N TRP A 28 8.90 0.37 -1.95
CA TRP A 28 7.81 -0.51 -1.54
C TRP A 28 7.94 -0.92 -0.08
N ALA A 29 6.81 -1.31 0.50
CA ALA A 29 6.73 -1.96 1.80
C ALA A 29 6.06 -3.33 1.66
N LYS A 30 6.62 -4.37 2.28
CA LYS A 30 6.13 -5.74 2.17
C LYS A 30 5.63 -6.25 3.52
N SER A 31 4.50 -6.94 3.46
CA SER A 31 3.92 -7.74 4.54
C SER A 31 3.87 -9.22 4.14
N THR A 32 3.28 -10.07 4.97
CA THR A 32 3.06 -11.48 4.64
C THR A 32 2.18 -11.66 3.39
N ASN A 33 1.14 -10.84 3.25
CA ASN A 33 0.10 -11.05 2.23
C ASN A 33 0.11 -10.00 1.12
N TYR A 34 0.77 -8.87 1.32
CA TYR A 34 0.75 -7.74 0.38
C TYR A 34 2.12 -7.10 0.21
N ILE A 35 2.36 -6.56 -0.99
CA ILE A 35 3.41 -5.58 -1.25
C ILE A 35 2.72 -4.27 -1.65
N VAL A 36 3.00 -3.19 -0.94
CA VAL A 36 2.53 -1.85 -1.29
C VAL A 36 3.65 -1.13 -2.03
N TYR A 37 3.38 -0.70 -3.26
CA TYR A 37 4.35 -0.03 -4.13
C TYR A 37 4.03 1.46 -4.26
N ASN A 38 5.07 2.30 -4.35
CA ASN A 38 4.90 3.69 -4.78
C ASN A 38 4.70 3.78 -6.31
N ASN A 39 5.47 2.99 -7.07
CA ASN A 39 5.30 2.76 -8.51
C ASN A 39 5.10 4.06 -9.34
N LEU A 40 6.09 4.95 -9.28
CA LEU A 40 6.07 6.20 -10.04
C LEU A 40 6.61 5.98 -11.47
N TRP A 41 6.08 4.96 -12.16
CA TRP A 41 6.67 4.42 -13.40
C TRP A 41 6.83 5.45 -14.51
N ASN A 42 6.00 6.48 -14.54
CA ASN A 42 6.00 7.53 -15.55
C ASN A 42 6.14 8.93 -14.95
N LYS A 43 6.82 9.07 -13.80
CA LYS A 43 6.96 10.38 -13.12
C LYS A 43 7.53 11.47 -14.03
N ASN A 44 8.35 11.10 -15.01
CA ASN A 44 8.98 12.03 -15.94
C ASN A 44 8.02 12.58 -17.02
N ALA A 45 6.82 12.02 -17.14
CA ALA A 45 5.76 12.63 -17.97
C ALA A 45 5.11 13.84 -17.28
N ALA A 46 5.35 14.06 -15.99
CA ALA A 46 4.98 15.31 -15.33
C ALA A 46 6.07 16.37 -15.55
N ALA A 47 5.68 17.65 -15.62
CA ALA A 47 6.63 18.75 -15.60
C ALA A 47 7.26 18.91 -14.21
N SER A 48 6.47 18.73 -13.16
CA SER A 48 6.97 18.66 -11.78
C SER A 48 5.99 17.93 -10.87
N GLY A 49 6.48 17.44 -9.73
CA GLY A 49 5.65 16.74 -8.76
C GLY A 49 6.43 15.76 -7.89
N SER A 50 5.74 15.24 -6.89
CA SER A 50 6.26 14.22 -5.97
C SER A 50 5.13 13.36 -5.45
N GLN A 51 5.45 12.14 -5.03
CA GLN A 51 4.49 11.22 -4.44
C GLN A 51 5.16 10.36 -3.39
N CYS A 52 4.49 10.20 -2.26
CA CYS A 52 4.90 9.32 -1.18
C CYS A 52 3.74 8.38 -0.82
N THR A 53 4.09 7.14 -0.49
CA THR A 53 3.15 6.09 -0.10
C THR A 53 3.54 5.57 1.28
N GLY A 54 2.56 5.21 2.11
CA GLY A 54 2.77 4.73 3.48
C GLY A 54 1.84 3.59 3.83
N VAL A 55 2.26 2.73 4.76
CA VAL A 55 1.43 1.62 5.28
C VAL A 55 0.97 1.94 6.70
N ASP A 56 -0.34 2.01 6.90
CA ASP A 56 -0.96 2.40 8.16
C ASP A 56 -1.25 1.22 9.08
N LYS A 57 -1.71 0.10 8.50
CA LYS A 57 -2.09 -1.10 9.27
C LYS A 57 -1.96 -2.37 8.45
N ILE A 58 -1.56 -3.45 9.11
CA ILE A 58 -1.64 -4.82 8.60
C ILE A 58 -2.32 -5.67 9.66
N SER A 59 -3.45 -6.30 9.32
CA SER A 59 -4.17 -7.21 10.21
C SER A 59 -4.80 -8.36 9.42
N GLY A 60 -4.22 -9.56 9.53
CA GLY A 60 -4.65 -10.73 8.77
C GLY A 60 -4.59 -10.50 7.25
N SER A 61 -5.73 -10.61 6.58
CA SER A 61 -5.89 -10.30 5.15
C SER A 61 -6.32 -8.85 4.87
N THR A 62 -6.25 -7.96 5.87
CA THR A 62 -6.61 -6.54 5.71
C THR A 62 -5.35 -5.69 5.73
N ILE A 63 -5.21 -4.85 4.70
CA ILE A 63 -4.20 -3.80 4.59
C ILE A 63 -4.88 -2.44 4.65
N GLY A 64 -4.28 -1.48 5.36
CA GLY A 64 -4.58 -0.06 5.22
C GLY A 64 -3.30 0.68 4.88
N TRP A 65 -3.40 1.55 3.89
CA TRP A 65 -2.28 2.30 3.34
C TRP A 65 -2.82 3.58 2.73
N HIS A 66 -1.92 4.52 2.47
CA HIS A 66 -2.26 5.79 1.86
C HIS A 66 -1.18 6.19 0.84
N THR A 67 -1.55 7.09 -0.07
CA THR A 67 -0.63 7.78 -0.98
C THR A 67 -1.01 9.24 -1.03
N SER A 68 -0.01 10.11 -1.00
CA SER A 68 -0.15 11.55 -1.15
C SER A 68 0.73 12.00 -2.31
N TYR A 69 0.19 12.82 -3.21
CA TYR A 69 0.94 13.28 -4.37
C TYR A 69 0.57 14.68 -4.83
N THR A 70 1.53 15.26 -5.56
CA THR A 70 1.34 16.42 -6.41
C THR A 70 1.91 16.08 -7.78
N TRP A 71 1.13 16.26 -8.84
CA TRP A 71 1.60 16.11 -10.22
C TRP A 71 1.10 17.29 -11.04
N THR A 72 1.99 17.92 -11.78
CA THR A 72 1.68 19.11 -12.59
C THR A 72 2.30 18.99 -13.99
N GLY A 73 1.60 19.52 -14.99
CA GLY A 73 2.01 19.43 -16.39
C GLY A 73 1.93 18.00 -16.96
N GLY A 74 2.42 17.85 -18.19
CA GLY A 74 2.26 16.62 -18.97
C GLY A 74 0.91 16.53 -19.68
N ALA A 75 0.75 15.53 -20.55
CA ALA A 75 -0.54 15.31 -21.22
C ALA A 75 -1.56 14.74 -20.22
N ALA A 76 -2.82 15.14 -20.37
CA ALA A 76 -3.94 14.64 -19.55
C ALA A 76 -4.18 13.13 -19.73
N THR A 77 -3.66 12.54 -20.81
CA THR A 77 -3.74 11.12 -21.15
C THR A 77 -2.56 10.29 -20.64
N GLU A 78 -1.60 10.92 -19.94
CA GLU A 78 -0.43 10.24 -19.42
C GLU A 78 -0.55 10.05 -17.91
N VAL A 79 -0.77 8.81 -17.50
CA VAL A 79 -0.69 8.40 -16.09
C VAL A 79 0.74 8.61 -15.59
N LYS A 80 0.91 9.13 -14.37
CA LYS A 80 2.23 9.43 -13.77
C LYS A 80 2.75 8.29 -12.89
N SER A 81 1.84 7.58 -12.23
CA SER A 81 2.15 6.53 -11.24
C SER A 81 0.96 5.59 -11.08
N TYR A 82 1.18 4.45 -10.44
CA TYR A 82 0.09 3.58 -9.97
C TYR A 82 0.48 2.92 -8.64
N SER A 83 0.44 3.71 -7.55
CA SER A 83 0.61 3.16 -6.20
C SER A 83 -0.49 2.14 -5.94
N ASN A 84 -0.12 0.95 -5.48
CA ASN A 84 -1.07 -0.14 -5.29
C ASN A 84 -0.62 -1.11 -4.20
N ALA A 85 -1.58 -1.83 -3.61
CA ALA A 85 -1.34 -2.97 -2.74
C ALA A 85 -1.52 -4.27 -3.52
N ALA A 86 -0.41 -4.86 -3.95
CA ALA A 86 -0.38 -6.12 -4.69
C ALA A 86 -0.51 -7.31 -3.74
N LEU A 87 -1.47 -8.21 -4.00
CA LEU A 87 -1.59 -9.48 -3.28
C LEU A 87 -0.39 -10.38 -3.59
N ILE A 88 0.19 -10.99 -2.56
CA ILE A 88 1.19 -12.05 -2.68
C ILE A 88 0.44 -13.38 -2.69
N PHE A 89 0.50 -14.10 -3.80
CA PHE A 89 -0.14 -15.41 -3.94
C PHE A 89 0.62 -16.29 -4.92
N THR A 90 0.40 -17.60 -4.84
CA THR A 90 0.86 -18.53 -5.86
C THR A 90 -0.06 -18.41 -7.08
N PRO A 91 0.46 -18.11 -8.29
CA PRO A 91 -0.36 -18.04 -9.50
C PRO A 91 -1.22 -19.30 -9.70
N LYS A 92 -2.48 -19.10 -10.09
CA LYS A 92 -3.45 -20.18 -10.34
C LYS A 92 -4.14 -19.97 -11.68
N GLN A 93 -4.49 -21.06 -12.35
CA GLN A 93 -5.35 -20.99 -13.54
C GLN A 93 -6.76 -20.57 -13.14
N LEU A 94 -7.40 -19.69 -13.92
CA LEU A 94 -8.74 -19.18 -13.62
C LEU A 94 -9.77 -20.29 -13.38
N LYS A 95 -9.69 -21.39 -14.14
CA LYS A 95 -10.57 -22.57 -13.97
C LYS A 95 -10.49 -23.25 -12.59
N SER A 96 -9.44 -22.98 -11.82
CA SER A 96 -9.23 -23.54 -10.47
C SER A 96 -9.64 -22.58 -9.34
N ILE A 97 -10.07 -21.36 -9.69
CA ILE A 97 -10.46 -20.33 -8.74
C ILE A 97 -11.99 -20.30 -8.67
N SER A 98 -12.54 -20.58 -7.50
CA SER A 98 -13.99 -20.48 -7.27
C SER A 98 -14.42 -19.07 -6.92
N THR A 99 -13.63 -18.35 -6.11
CA THR A 99 -13.95 -16.99 -5.65
C THR A 99 -12.69 -16.15 -5.44
N ILE A 100 -12.83 -14.83 -5.60
CA ILE A 100 -11.82 -13.81 -5.23
C ILE A 100 -12.54 -12.75 -4.40
N PRO A 101 -12.90 -13.04 -3.14
CA PRO A 101 -13.61 -12.07 -2.31
C PRO A 101 -12.70 -10.88 -2.02
N THR A 102 -13.22 -9.67 -2.21
CA THR A 102 -12.51 -8.42 -1.96
C THR A 102 -13.44 -7.39 -1.34
N THR A 103 -12.87 -6.47 -0.57
CA THR A 103 -13.55 -5.28 -0.08
C THR A 103 -12.57 -4.13 -0.13
N MET A 104 -12.94 -3.07 -0.82
CA MET A 104 -12.16 -1.85 -0.90
C MET A 104 -12.97 -0.71 -0.31
N LYS A 105 -12.39 -0.02 0.67
CA LYS A 105 -12.89 1.25 1.19
C LYS A 105 -11.80 2.27 0.99
N TYR A 106 -12.11 3.36 0.29
CA TYR A 106 -11.17 4.44 0.04
C TYR A 106 -11.87 5.79 0.16
N SER A 107 -11.09 6.83 0.36
CA SER A 107 -11.52 8.22 0.30
C SER A 107 -10.45 9.02 -0.43
N TYR A 108 -10.87 10.13 -1.03
CA TYR A 108 -9.97 11.04 -1.73
C TYR A 108 -10.17 12.45 -1.18
N SER A 109 -9.06 13.15 -0.90
CA SER A 109 -9.09 14.57 -0.55
C SER A 109 -8.21 15.35 -1.50
N HIS A 110 -8.64 16.55 -1.88
CA HIS A 110 -7.96 17.39 -2.85
C HIS A 110 -8.18 18.86 -2.48
N SER A 111 -7.10 19.64 -2.44
CA SER A 111 -7.12 21.00 -1.89
C SER A 111 -7.50 22.08 -2.90
N SER A 112 -7.11 21.97 -4.17
CA SER A 112 -7.33 23.03 -5.17
C SER A 112 -6.89 22.62 -6.58
N GLY A 113 -7.54 23.13 -7.62
CA GLY A 113 -7.16 22.90 -9.03
C GLY A 113 -7.99 21.82 -9.72
N THR A 114 -7.55 21.36 -10.88
CA THR A 114 -8.19 20.26 -11.61
C THR A 114 -7.65 18.93 -11.10
N PHE A 115 -8.56 18.07 -10.63
CA PHE A 115 -8.23 16.74 -10.17
C PHE A 115 -8.58 15.71 -11.25
N VAL A 116 -7.58 14.94 -11.71
CA VAL A 116 -7.73 13.86 -12.70
C VAL A 116 -7.00 12.63 -12.18
N ALA A 117 -7.75 11.63 -11.74
CA ALA A 117 -7.24 10.34 -11.28
C ALA A 117 -8.33 9.27 -11.35
N ASP A 118 -7.93 8.01 -11.34
CA ASP A 118 -8.81 6.86 -11.14
C ASP A 118 -8.46 6.11 -9.84
N VAL A 119 -9.40 5.26 -9.41
CA VAL A 119 -9.18 4.22 -8.40
C VAL A 119 -9.63 2.91 -9.02
N SER A 120 -8.70 1.97 -9.19
CA SER A 120 -8.88 0.73 -9.94
C SER A 120 -8.25 -0.47 -9.26
#